data_AF-K1XC82-F1
#
_entry.id   AF-K1XC82-F1
#
_cell.length_a   1.000
_cell.length_b   1.000
_cell.length_c   1.000
_cell.angle_alpha   90.00
_cell.angle_beta   90.00
_cell.angle_gamma   90.00
#
_symmetry.space_group_name_H-M   'P 1'
#
loop_
_entity.id
_entity.type
_entity.pdbx_description
1 polymer ?
#
loop_
_entity_poly.entity_id
_entity_poly.type
_entity_poly.pdbx_seq_one_letter_code
_entity_poly.pdbx_strand_id
1 'polypeptide(L)'
;MSENIKSIFEDECKDLEIDTHLAKRISKYNNAFISKNSEHIEFFGSNLTGAHVVRFVGSDRDRWFDDVLEVNDGPLEERLHALPTVNADWNISSDTMNLSCAWLLHAIFISKKLTDAQKHEAMIDVVLVLQYKYLTSILFHWFRFPTDKATAEATYAQLTYKYGLKVHGSWMKLLKSRAEEIISKESIHYNCIRKMDVDDDVTYLLNDSQGRIRDIIKNIYVVFDRVHKQGLRISSTSSVVIEHDGAEILKDKTKSALTYSHYINSIVSDKNSFIRSELTSIIEKLVHTMPPNLFLESLQWMSNNYRQSGAGVVEEVLNITLIHALDYLSHNRELIKNSNDIAGLLGKLKGVYMSSRSTDVELYELRNKTEIIVKNATNNKNDSVISSVRTGILLYIVLRAMTMRHYSNI
;
A
#
# COMPACT_ATOMS: atom_id res chain seq x y z
N MET A 1 -32.31 39.63 18.36
CA MET A 1 -31.18 39.26 17.47
C MET A 1 -31.67 38.14 16.59
N SER A 2 -31.35 38.16 15.29
CA SER A 2 -31.56 36.95 14.47
C SER A 2 -30.68 35.84 15.04
N GLU A 3 -31.24 34.67 15.29
CA GLU A 3 -30.45 33.50 15.66
C GLU A 3 -29.41 33.20 14.58
N ASN A 4 -28.22 32.80 15.02
CA ASN A 4 -27.12 32.28 14.21
C ASN A 4 -26.47 31.10 14.95
N ILE A 5 -25.55 30.38 14.30
CA ILE A 5 -24.94 29.16 14.86
C ILE A 5 -24.37 29.44 16.26
N LYS A 6 -23.61 30.53 16.40
CA LYS A 6 -22.99 30.93 17.67
C LYS A 6 -24.03 31.11 18.77
N SER A 7 -25.09 31.87 18.53
CA SER A 7 -26.10 32.18 19.54
C SER A 7 -26.87 30.94 20.02
N ILE A 8 -27.09 29.95 19.14
CA ILE A 8 -27.75 28.70 19.50
C ILE A 8 -26.85 27.90 20.46
N PHE A 9 -25.56 27.75 20.14
CA PHE A 9 -24.64 27.06 21.04
C PHE A 9 -24.43 27.81 22.36
N GLU A 10 -24.39 29.15 22.34
CA GLU A 10 -24.29 29.94 23.58
C GLU A 10 -25.50 29.75 24.51
N ASP A 11 -26.68 29.47 23.95
CA ASP A 11 -27.92 29.21 24.71
C ASP A 11 -28.02 27.75 25.17
N GLU A 12 -27.80 26.78 24.28
CA GLU A 12 -27.88 25.34 24.59
C GLU A 12 -26.73 24.86 25.48
N CYS A 13 -25.52 25.43 25.33
CA CYS A 13 -24.34 25.09 26.12
C CYS A 13 -24.06 26.13 27.22
N LYS A 14 -25.05 26.92 27.65
CA LYS A 14 -24.86 27.99 28.65
C LYS A 14 -24.29 27.53 29.99
N ASP A 15 -24.56 26.29 30.36
CA ASP A 15 -24.11 25.69 31.62
C ASP A 15 -22.71 25.06 31.49
N LEU A 16 -22.15 24.99 30.27
CA LEU A 16 -20.81 24.46 30.02
C LEU A 16 -19.75 25.53 30.32
N GLU A 17 -18.91 25.26 31.33
CA GLU A 17 -17.80 26.16 31.63
C GLU A 17 -16.58 25.94 30.71
N ILE A 18 -16.16 26.98 30.01
CA ILE A 18 -14.96 26.95 29.15
C ILE A 18 -13.70 27.20 29.98
N ASP A 19 -13.30 26.21 30.77
CA ASP A 19 -12.23 26.31 31.75
C ASP A 19 -11.16 25.21 31.60
N THR A 20 -10.23 25.13 32.55
CA THR A 20 -9.17 24.11 32.54
C THR A 20 -9.73 22.68 32.63
N HIS A 21 -10.89 22.48 33.24
CA HIS A 21 -11.52 21.16 33.32
C HIS A 21 -12.03 20.72 31.95
N LEU A 22 -12.72 21.59 31.22
CA LEU A 22 -13.14 21.31 29.84
C LEU A 22 -11.95 21.02 28.93
N ALA A 23 -10.88 21.82 29.00
CA ALA A 23 -9.66 21.59 28.22
C ALA A 23 -9.08 20.18 28.45
N LYS A 24 -9.08 19.71 29.71
CA LYS A 24 -8.65 18.35 30.06
C LYS A 24 -9.61 17.27 29.55
N ARG A 25 -10.94 17.52 29.57
CA ARG A 25 -11.95 16.59 29.01
C ARG A 25 -11.74 16.41 27.50
N ILE A 26 -11.55 17.50 26.77
CA ILE A 26 -11.23 17.48 25.33
C ILE A 26 -9.94 16.70 25.08
N SER A 27 -8.87 16.98 25.83
CA SER A 27 -7.60 16.26 25.64
C SER A 27 -7.70 14.77 25.98
N LYS A 28 -8.46 14.42 27.01
CA LYS A 28 -8.73 13.02 27.37
C LYS A 28 -9.52 12.31 26.26
N TYR A 29 -10.54 12.96 25.69
CA TYR A 29 -11.31 12.45 24.57
C TYR A 29 -10.42 12.20 23.35
N ASN A 30 -9.58 13.18 23.00
CA ASN A 30 -8.60 13.08 21.90
C ASN A 30 -7.68 11.87 22.08
N ASN A 31 -7.03 11.76 23.25
CA ASN A 31 -6.13 10.64 23.55
C ASN A 31 -6.85 9.29 23.57
N ALA A 32 -8.07 9.22 24.10
CA ALA A 32 -8.87 8.00 24.12
C ALA A 32 -9.21 7.50 22.70
N PHE A 33 -9.43 8.42 21.75
CA PHE A 33 -9.64 8.04 20.35
C PHE A 33 -8.37 7.45 19.73
N ILE A 34 -7.20 8.07 19.93
CA ILE A 34 -5.93 7.63 19.35
C ILE A 34 -5.48 6.27 19.93
N SER A 35 -5.78 6.04 21.21
CA SER A 35 -5.39 4.84 21.97
C SER A 35 -6.51 3.80 22.08
N LYS A 36 -7.61 3.96 21.33
CA LYS A 36 -8.82 3.13 21.43
C LYS A 36 -8.56 1.63 21.33
N ASN A 37 -7.66 1.24 20.43
CA ASN A 37 -7.21 -0.13 20.20
C ASN A 37 -5.87 -0.15 19.43
N SER A 38 -5.32 -1.34 19.18
CA SER A 38 -4.05 -1.52 18.45
C SER A 38 -4.08 -0.88 17.07
N GLU A 39 -5.17 -1.03 16.31
CA GLU A 39 -5.34 -0.45 14.97
C GLU A 39 -5.22 1.09 14.99
N HIS A 40 -5.86 1.74 15.97
CA HIS A 40 -5.76 3.19 16.14
C HIS A 40 -4.33 3.62 16.50
N ILE A 41 -3.71 2.94 17.45
CA ILE A 41 -2.33 3.24 17.89
C ILE A 41 -1.36 3.11 16.71
N GLU A 42 -1.45 2.01 15.97
CA GLU A 42 -0.58 1.74 14.82
C GLU A 42 -0.85 2.69 13.66
N PHE A 43 -2.11 3.02 13.37
CA PHE A 43 -2.46 3.99 12.34
C PHE A 43 -1.86 5.37 12.64
N PHE A 44 -2.12 5.92 13.83
CA PHE A 44 -1.67 7.27 14.19
C PHE A 44 -0.16 7.34 14.41
N GLY A 45 0.47 6.24 14.86
CA GLY A 45 1.91 6.12 15.02
C GLY A 45 2.69 5.85 13.73
N SER A 46 2.03 5.36 12.68
CA SER A 46 2.67 4.98 11.42
C SER A 46 2.44 6.01 10.30
N ASN A 47 3.02 5.69 9.14
CA ASN A 47 2.82 6.38 7.86
C ASN A 47 2.06 5.53 6.84
N LEU A 48 1.53 4.37 7.26
CA LEU A 48 0.87 3.43 6.39
C LEU A 48 -0.59 3.84 6.21
N THR A 49 -1.00 4.08 4.96
CA THR A 49 -2.36 4.48 4.63
C THR A 49 -3.16 3.27 4.19
N GLY A 50 -4.31 3.03 4.82
CA GLY A 50 -5.21 1.93 4.47
C GLY A 50 -4.81 0.56 5.03
N ALA A 51 -3.64 0.42 5.66
CA ALA A 51 -3.22 -0.84 6.28
C ALA A 51 -3.97 -1.14 7.60
N HIS A 52 -4.28 -0.08 8.35
CA HIS A 52 -4.94 -0.16 9.64
C HIS A 52 -6.36 0.39 9.57
N VAL A 53 -7.30 -0.28 10.23
CA VAL A 53 -8.73 0.09 10.18
C VAL A 53 -9.08 0.98 11.36
N VAL A 54 -9.22 2.27 11.08
CA VAL A 54 -9.68 3.27 12.05
C VAL A 54 -11.09 3.77 11.71
N ARG A 55 -11.95 3.89 12.72
CA ARG A 55 -13.35 4.31 12.57
C ARG A 55 -13.76 5.27 13.67
N PHE A 56 -14.35 6.39 13.25
CA PHE A 56 -15.20 7.21 14.10
C PHE A 56 -16.63 6.66 14.03
N VAL A 57 -17.19 6.24 15.16
CA VAL A 57 -18.51 5.58 15.25
C VAL A 57 -19.49 6.38 16.10
N GLY A 58 -20.77 5.97 16.11
CA GLY A 58 -21.82 6.62 16.91
C GLY A 58 -21.42 6.83 18.37
N SER A 59 -20.86 5.81 19.03
CA SER A 59 -20.41 5.94 20.43
C SER A 59 -19.31 6.98 20.65
N ASP A 60 -18.53 7.34 19.62
CA ASP A 60 -17.57 8.44 19.74
C ASP A 60 -18.32 9.79 19.69
N ARG A 61 -19.34 9.94 18.83
CA ARG A 61 -20.25 11.10 18.82
C ARG A 61 -20.99 11.23 20.14
N ASP A 62 -21.56 10.15 20.66
CA ASP A 62 -22.34 10.16 21.91
C ASP A 62 -21.47 10.69 23.06
N ARG A 63 -20.24 10.16 23.21
CA ARG A 63 -19.28 10.65 24.21
C ARG A 63 -18.88 12.10 24.03
N TRP A 64 -18.87 12.62 22.80
CA TRP A 64 -18.57 14.04 22.58
C TRP A 64 -19.68 14.92 23.18
N PHE A 65 -20.94 14.57 22.96
CA PHE A 65 -22.06 15.33 23.51
C PHE A 65 -22.26 15.09 25.00
N ASP A 66 -22.19 13.84 25.45
CA ASP A 66 -22.42 13.45 26.84
C ASP A 66 -21.23 13.82 27.74
N ASP A 67 -20.01 13.41 27.36
CA ASP A 67 -18.84 13.51 28.23
C ASP A 67 -18.00 14.77 27.99
N VAL A 68 -18.17 15.51 26.88
CA VAL A 68 -17.39 16.74 26.59
C VAL A 68 -18.24 18.00 26.61
N LEU A 69 -19.40 17.99 25.95
CA LEU A 69 -20.29 19.15 25.91
C LEU A 69 -21.36 19.16 27.01
N GLU A 70 -21.68 18.00 27.59
CA GLU A 70 -22.78 17.82 28.56
C GLU A 70 -24.12 18.40 28.05
N VAL A 71 -24.39 18.24 26.74
CA VAL A 71 -25.59 18.79 26.08
C VAL A 71 -26.31 17.70 25.29
N ASN A 72 -27.65 17.78 25.23
CA ASN A 72 -28.45 16.90 24.39
C ASN A 72 -28.35 17.34 22.92
N ASP A 73 -27.88 16.46 22.05
CA ASP A 73 -27.64 16.79 20.65
C ASP A 73 -28.93 16.87 19.82
N GLY A 74 -30.03 16.26 20.26
CA GLY A 74 -31.33 16.28 19.55
C GLY A 74 -31.95 17.68 19.44
N PRO A 75 -32.27 18.37 20.55
CA PRO A 75 -32.79 19.74 20.51
C PRO A 75 -31.84 20.73 19.84
N LEU A 76 -30.53 20.54 20.05
CA LEU A 76 -29.51 21.35 19.41
C LEU A 76 -29.51 21.19 17.88
N GLU A 77 -29.59 19.95 17.38
CA GLU A 77 -29.70 19.65 15.96
C GLU A 77 -30.95 20.27 15.33
N GLU A 78 -32.10 20.16 16.00
CA GLU A 78 -33.36 20.76 15.54
C GLU A 78 -33.24 22.28 15.37
N ARG A 79 -32.66 22.97 16.35
CA ARG A 79 -32.46 24.43 16.28
C ARG A 79 -31.46 24.82 15.20
N LEU A 80 -30.36 24.09 15.07
CA LEU A 80 -29.35 24.37 14.04
C LEU A 80 -29.91 24.17 12.63
N HIS A 81 -30.71 23.13 12.40
CA HIS A 81 -31.34 22.87 11.09
C HIS A 81 -32.48 23.82 10.77
N ALA A 82 -33.02 24.53 11.76
CA ALA A 82 -34.00 25.60 11.55
C ALA A 82 -33.37 26.91 11.03
N LEU A 83 -32.04 27.07 11.10
CA LEU A 83 -31.36 28.25 10.59
C LEU A 83 -31.38 28.28 9.05
N PRO A 84 -31.75 29.42 8.42
CA PRO A 84 -31.76 29.53 6.96
C PRO A 84 -30.35 29.46 6.33
N THR A 85 -29.31 29.69 7.13
CA THR A 85 -27.90 29.62 6.75
C THR A 85 -27.35 28.19 6.80
N VAL A 86 -28.04 27.26 7.46
CA VAL A 86 -27.62 25.86 7.59
C VAL A 86 -28.40 25.01 6.60
N ASN A 87 -27.72 24.54 5.56
CA ASN A 87 -28.31 23.62 4.60
C ASN A 87 -28.24 22.18 5.12
N ALA A 88 -29.36 21.64 5.62
CA ALA A 88 -29.45 20.27 6.15
C ALA A 88 -28.95 19.17 5.19
N ASP A 89 -29.09 19.36 3.87
CA ASP A 89 -28.63 18.40 2.85
C ASP A 89 -27.09 18.31 2.75
N TRP A 90 -26.36 19.29 3.29
CA TRP A 90 -24.90 19.33 3.28
C TRP A 90 -24.29 18.78 4.56
N ASN A 91 -24.21 17.45 4.62
CA ASN A 91 -23.73 16.60 5.73
C ASN A 91 -22.40 17.00 6.42
N ILE A 92 -21.61 17.93 5.88
CA ILE A 92 -20.38 18.42 6.53
C ILE A 92 -20.71 19.63 7.40
N SER A 93 -21.29 20.68 6.82
CA SER A 93 -21.57 21.93 7.51
C SER A 93 -22.91 21.96 8.24
N SER A 94 -23.81 20.99 8.00
CA SER A 94 -25.04 20.80 8.79
C SER A 94 -24.90 19.83 9.95
N ASP A 95 -23.77 19.12 10.04
CA ASP A 95 -23.56 18.13 11.10
C ASP A 95 -23.30 18.83 12.45
N THR A 96 -24.17 18.55 13.41
CA THR A 96 -24.18 19.14 14.76
C THR A 96 -22.84 19.02 15.46
N MET A 97 -22.16 17.87 15.33
CA MET A 97 -20.85 17.67 15.96
C MET A 97 -19.78 18.55 15.30
N ASN A 98 -19.74 18.63 13.97
CA ASN A 98 -18.79 19.48 13.26
C ASN A 98 -18.99 20.96 13.63
N LEU A 99 -20.24 21.41 13.69
CA LEU A 99 -20.61 22.76 14.14
C LEU A 99 -20.18 23.01 15.59
N SER A 100 -20.34 22.02 16.47
CA SER A 100 -19.88 22.13 17.86
C SER A 100 -18.36 22.27 17.98
N CYS A 101 -17.58 21.63 17.09
CA CYS A 101 -16.14 21.82 17.04
C CYS A 101 -15.78 23.26 16.63
N ALA A 102 -16.45 23.83 15.63
CA ALA A 102 -16.24 25.21 15.24
C ALA A 102 -16.59 26.19 16.37
N TRP A 103 -17.70 25.94 17.08
CA TRP A 103 -18.08 26.70 18.26
C TRP A 103 -17.08 26.60 19.39
N LEU A 104 -16.60 25.39 19.72
CA LEU A 104 -15.60 25.20 20.77
C LEU A 104 -14.29 25.93 20.46
N LEU A 105 -13.85 25.99 19.20
CA LEU A 105 -12.69 26.79 18.83
C LEU A 105 -12.89 28.26 19.19
N HIS A 106 -14.06 28.81 18.88
CA HIS A 106 -14.41 30.19 19.25
C HIS A 106 -14.47 30.37 20.77
N ALA A 107 -15.23 29.52 21.45
CA ALA A 107 -15.46 29.58 22.90
C ALA A 107 -14.15 29.51 23.68
N ILE A 108 -13.25 28.58 23.31
CA ILE A 108 -11.92 28.44 23.90
C ILE A 108 -11.07 29.69 23.62
N PHE A 109 -11.07 30.18 22.38
CA PHE A 109 -10.28 31.35 21.98
C PHE A 109 -10.62 32.59 22.84
N ILE A 110 -11.92 32.85 23.06
CA ILE A 110 -12.38 34.03 23.83
C ILE A 110 -12.41 33.81 25.35
N SER A 111 -12.25 32.57 25.83
CA SER A 111 -12.33 32.28 27.26
C SER A 111 -11.32 33.09 28.08
N LYS A 112 -11.77 33.63 29.21
CA LYS A 112 -10.90 34.31 30.19
C LYS A 112 -10.42 33.37 31.30
N LYS A 113 -10.92 32.13 31.35
CA LYS A 113 -10.60 31.12 32.36
C LYS A 113 -9.41 30.22 31.94
N LEU A 114 -8.86 30.43 30.75
CA LEU A 114 -7.77 29.65 30.16
C LEU A 114 -6.55 30.54 29.89
N THR A 115 -5.36 30.01 30.14
CA THR A 115 -4.10 30.62 29.69
C THR A 115 -3.94 30.45 28.18
N ASP A 116 -3.09 31.26 27.55
CA ASP A 116 -2.83 31.14 26.11
C ASP A 116 -2.29 29.76 25.71
N ALA A 117 -1.48 29.14 26.58
CA ALA A 117 -1.00 27.78 26.38
C ALA A 117 -2.14 26.76 26.41
N GLN A 118 -3.03 26.85 27.40
CA GLN A 118 -4.19 25.95 27.50
C GLN A 118 -5.17 26.15 26.34
N LYS A 119 -5.37 27.39 25.89
CA LYS A 119 -6.19 27.68 24.70
C LYS A 119 -5.62 27.01 23.47
N HIS A 120 -4.31 27.19 23.23
CA HIS A 120 -3.63 26.60 22.10
C HIS A 120 -3.76 25.08 22.10
N GLU A 121 -3.42 24.42 23.20
CA GLU A 121 -3.52 22.95 23.32
C GLU A 121 -4.95 22.44 23.12
N ALA A 122 -5.93 23.06 23.80
CA ALA A 122 -7.33 22.65 23.69
C ALA A 122 -7.89 22.86 22.27
N MET A 123 -7.54 23.97 21.61
CA MET A 123 -7.94 24.20 20.23
C MET A 123 -7.31 23.18 19.28
N ILE A 124 -6.03 22.84 19.45
CA ILE A 124 -5.38 21.77 18.68
C ILE A 124 -6.14 20.45 18.84
N ASP A 125 -6.51 20.09 20.07
CA ASP A 125 -7.25 18.86 20.34
C ASP A 125 -8.66 18.86 19.70
N VAL A 126 -9.37 20.00 19.71
CA VAL A 126 -10.67 20.14 19.00
C VAL A 126 -10.50 19.94 17.49
N VAL A 127 -9.49 20.58 16.87
CA VAL A 127 -9.26 20.42 15.42
C VAL A 127 -8.83 18.99 15.09
N LEU A 128 -8.07 18.32 15.96
CA LEU A 128 -7.71 16.91 15.78
C LEU A 128 -8.95 16.00 15.79
N VAL A 129 -9.87 16.18 16.74
CA VAL A 129 -11.12 15.42 16.80
C VAL A 129 -11.95 15.60 15.53
N LEU A 130 -12.09 16.83 15.06
CA LEU A 130 -12.76 17.13 13.80
C LEU A 130 -12.09 16.42 12.61
N GLN A 131 -10.76 16.49 12.54
CA GLN A 131 -9.98 15.82 11.50
C GLN A 131 -10.11 14.29 11.56
N TYR A 132 -10.23 13.67 12.74
CA TYR A 132 -10.41 12.22 12.86
C TYR A 132 -11.72 11.75 12.26
N LYS A 133 -12.81 12.48 12.52
CA LYS A 133 -14.12 12.20 11.92
C LYS A 133 -14.06 12.26 10.40
N TYR A 134 -13.45 13.31 9.85
CA TYR A 134 -13.27 13.45 8.40
C TYR A 134 -12.39 12.34 7.82
N LEU A 135 -11.21 12.15 8.40
CA LEU A 135 -10.20 11.21 7.93
C LEU A 135 -10.73 9.78 7.90
N THR A 136 -11.33 9.31 8.99
CA THR A 136 -11.80 7.91 9.10
C THR A 136 -12.98 7.63 8.16
N SER A 137 -13.86 8.61 7.93
CA SER A 137 -14.94 8.53 6.93
C SER A 137 -14.39 8.45 5.50
N ILE A 138 -13.41 9.29 5.16
CA ILE A 138 -12.75 9.23 3.85
C ILE A 138 -11.99 7.90 3.68
N LEU A 139 -11.25 7.45 4.69
CA LEU A 139 -10.57 6.16 4.67
C LEU A 139 -11.55 5.00 4.46
N PHE A 140 -12.73 5.02 5.07
CA PHE A 140 -13.76 4.01 4.82
C PHE A 140 -14.18 3.94 3.36
N HIS A 141 -14.34 5.10 2.72
CA HIS A 141 -14.77 5.19 1.33
C HIS A 141 -13.69 4.68 0.36
N TRP A 142 -12.45 5.12 0.54
CA TRP A 142 -11.35 4.81 -0.39
C TRP A 142 -10.65 3.48 -0.10
N PHE A 143 -10.61 3.07 1.17
CA PHE A 143 -10.00 1.82 1.66
C PHE A 143 -11.05 0.97 2.37
N ARG A 144 -12.06 0.53 1.61
CA ARG A 144 -13.18 -0.29 2.15
C ARG A 144 -12.70 -1.56 2.85
N PHE A 145 -11.63 -2.16 2.32
CA PHE A 145 -10.93 -3.30 2.91
C PHE A 145 -9.51 -2.87 3.25
N PRO A 146 -8.95 -3.35 4.37
CA PRO A 146 -7.57 -3.06 4.73
C PRO A 146 -6.63 -3.57 3.63
N THR A 147 -5.69 -2.72 3.26
CA THR A 147 -4.61 -3.07 2.35
C THR A 147 -3.58 -3.93 3.09
N ASP A 148 -2.97 -4.89 2.39
CA ASP A 148 -1.79 -5.55 2.92
C ASP A 148 -0.64 -4.55 3.23
N LYS A 149 0.13 -4.87 4.28
CA LYS A 149 1.19 -4.00 4.77
C LYS A 149 2.25 -3.67 3.72
N ALA A 150 2.60 -4.64 2.87
CA ALA A 150 3.65 -4.47 1.86
C ALA A 150 3.24 -3.46 0.77
N THR A 151 1.98 -3.52 0.29
CA THR A 151 1.46 -2.53 -0.66
C THR A 151 1.40 -1.13 -0.03
N ALA A 152 1.01 -1.02 1.24
CA ALA A 152 1.00 0.26 1.96
C ALA A 152 2.42 0.84 2.15
N GLU A 153 3.40 0.01 2.50
CA GLU A 153 4.82 0.39 2.63
C GLU A 153 5.40 0.83 1.28
N ALA A 154 5.14 0.08 0.21
CA ALA A 154 5.57 0.41 -1.14
C ALA A 154 4.93 1.73 -1.63
N THR A 155 3.65 1.96 -1.30
CA THR A 155 2.97 3.23 -1.57
C THR A 155 3.69 4.38 -0.86
N TYR A 156 3.96 4.25 0.44
CA TYR A 156 4.67 5.28 1.21
C TYR A 156 6.10 5.52 0.69
N ALA A 157 6.80 4.48 0.25
CA ALA A 157 8.13 4.60 -0.35
C ALA A 157 8.13 5.44 -1.63
N GLN A 158 7.05 5.37 -2.43
CA GLN A 158 6.89 6.16 -3.66
C GLN A 158 6.41 7.60 -3.43
N LEU A 159 5.95 7.95 -2.22
CA LEU A 159 5.62 9.33 -1.90
C LEU A 159 6.88 10.19 -1.88
N THR A 160 6.81 11.36 -2.50
CA THR A 160 7.86 12.39 -2.46
C THR A 160 7.59 13.39 -1.33
N TYR A 161 8.53 14.29 -1.05
CA TYR A 161 8.35 15.37 -0.07
C TYR A 161 7.27 16.41 -0.44
N LYS A 162 6.59 16.26 -1.58
CA LYS A 162 5.37 17.01 -1.90
C LYS A 162 4.15 16.56 -1.09
N TYR A 163 4.20 15.36 -0.50
CA TYR A 163 3.13 14.82 0.33
C TYR A 163 3.40 15.15 1.79
N GLY A 164 2.46 15.83 2.47
CA GLY A 164 2.61 16.17 3.89
C GLY A 164 2.92 14.95 4.77
N LEU A 165 2.33 13.78 4.48
CA LEU A 165 2.62 12.55 5.21
C LEU A 165 4.10 12.14 5.12
N LYS A 166 4.76 12.37 3.98
CA LYS A 166 6.19 12.10 3.79
C LYS A 166 7.08 13.12 4.51
N VAL A 167 6.62 14.36 4.61
CA VAL A 167 7.31 15.44 5.34
C VAL A 167 7.28 15.19 6.86
N HIS A 168 6.11 14.85 7.40
CA HIS A 168 5.92 14.71 8.85
C HIS A 168 6.22 13.31 9.39
N GLY A 169 6.17 12.28 8.54
CA GLY A 169 6.58 10.91 8.86
C GLY A 169 5.58 10.06 9.62
N SER A 170 4.49 10.62 10.14
CA SER A 170 3.34 9.87 10.67
C SER A 170 2.02 10.63 10.50
N TRP A 171 0.89 9.90 10.54
CA TRP A 171 -0.44 10.50 10.48
C TRP A 171 -0.68 11.49 11.60
N MET A 172 -0.33 11.15 12.84
CA MET A 172 -0.53 12.08 13.97
C MET A 172 0.25 13.38 13.80
N LYS A 173 1.50 13.33 13.34
CA LYS A 173 2.32 14.54 13.14
C LYS A 173 1.77 15.42 12.01
N LEU A 174 1.29 14.81 10.93
CA LEU A 174 0.62 15.54 9.85
C LEU A 174 -0.64 16.24 10.35
N LEU A 175 -1.53 15.53 11.05
CA LEU A 175 -2.80 16.10 11.54
C LEU A 175 -2.56 17.21 12.58
N LYS A 176 -1.52 17.08 13.43
CA LYS A 176 -1.10 18.15 14.33
C LYS A 176 -0.63 19.38 13.56
N SER A 177 0.24 19.22 12.56
CA SER A 177 0.69 20.35 11.72
C SER A 177 -0.49 21.05 11.03
N ARG A 178 -1.48 20.27 10.57
CA ARG A 178 -2.71 20.81 9.98
C ARG A 178 -3.58 21.55 11.00
N ALA A 179 -3.65 21.06 12.24
CA ALA A 179 -4.37 21.74 13.31
C ALA A 179 -3.74 23.10 13.62
N GLU A 180 -2.40 23.16 13.69
CA GLU A 180 -1.63 24.41 13.87
C GLU A 180 -1.94 25.43 12.77
N GLU A 181 -1.94 25.00 11.51
CA GLU A 181 -2.27 25.86 10.37
C GLU A 181 -3.69 26.43 10.43
N ILE A 182 -4.67 25.65 10.94
CA ILE A 182 -6.06 26.09 11.03
C ILE A 182 -6.22 27.19 12.09
N ILE A 183 -5.57 27.05 13.25
CA ILE A 183 -5.72 27.97 14.38
C ILE A 183 -4.74 29.15 14.36
N SER A 184 -3.76 29.13 13.47
CA SER A 184 -2.76 30.19 13.30
C SER A 184 -3.41 31.55 12.98
N LYS A 185 -2.75 32.64 13.37
CA LYS A 185 -3.21 34.02 13.10
C LYS A 185 -3.19 34.36 11.61
N GLU A 186 -2.38 33.64 10.84
CA GLU A 186 -2.22 33.74 9.40
C GLU A 186 -3.25 32.88 8.64
N SER A 187 -4.03 32.06 9.36
CA SER A 187 -5.11 31.24 8.80
C SER A 187 -6.20 32.13 8.21
N ILE A 188 -6.71 31.72 7.04
CA ILE A 188 -7.91 32.32 6.44
C ILE A 188 -9.13 32.20 7.36
N HIS A 189 -9.11 31.24 8.28
CA HIS A 189 -10.20 30.97 9.23
C HIS A 189 -10.05 31.70 10.56
N TYR A 190 -8.96 32.46 10.76
CA TYR A 190 -8.67 33.12 12.04
C TYR A 190 -9.80 34.06 12.49
N ASN A 191 -10.39 34.83 11.56
CA ASN A 191 -11.50 35.72 11.89
C ASN A 191 -12.77 34.95 12.28
N CYS A 192 -13.07 33.83 11.61
CA CYS A 192 -14.16 32.94 11.98
C CYS A 192 -14.00 32.46 13.43
N ILE A 193 -12.82 31.94 13.78
CA ILE A 193 -12.52 31.46 15.14
C ILE A 193 -12.62 32.61 16.16
N ARG A 194 -12.11 33.79 15.82
CA ARG A 194 -12.08 34.92 16.75
C ARG A 194 -13.46 35.51 17.04
N LYS A 195 -14.36 35.55 16.06
CA LYS A 195 -15.65 36.27 16.17
C LYS A 195 -16.87 35.36 16.12
N MET A 196 -16.86 34.41 15.18
CA MET A 196 -17.94 33.48 14.87
C MET A 196 -19.31 34.17 14.70
N ASP A 197 -19.32 35.35 14.10
CA ASP A 197 -20.52 36.18 13.90
C ASP A 197 -21.22 35.92 12.54
N VAL A 198 -20.55 35.23 11.62
CA VAL A 198 -21.03 34.95 10.25
C VAL A 198 -21.07 33.44 10.00
N ASP A 199 -22.27 32.89 9.78
CA ASP A 199 -22.46 31.43 9.59
C ASP A 199 -21.80 30.89 8.33
N ASP A 200 -21.70 31.70 7.27
CA ASP A 200 -21.00 31.32 6.03
C ASP A 200 -19.50 31.07 6.27
N ASP A 201 -18.87 31.83 7.17
CA ASP A 201 -17.46 31.64 7.54
C ASP A 201 -17.28 30.32 8.32
N VAL A 202 -18.25 29.96 9.17
CA VAL A 202 -18.28 28.67 9.87
C VAL A 202 -18.43 27.52 8.88
N THR A 203 -19.36 27.66 7.95
CA THR A 203 -19.58 26.71 6.85
C THR A 203 -18.32 26.53 6.01
N TYR A 204 -17.62 27.63 5.71
CA TYR A 204 -16.38 27.60 4.95
C TYR A 204 -15.23 26.92 5.72
N LEU A 205 -15.06 27.22 7.01
CA LEU A 205 -14.09 26.54 7.89
C LEU A 205 -14.28 25.02 7.84
N LEU A 206 -15.51 24.53 8.01
CA LEU A 206 -15.79 23.10 8.05
C LEU A 206 -15.55 22.43 6.70
N ASN A 207 -16.05 23.03 5.61
CA ASN A 207 -15.91 22.48 4.26
C ASN A 207 -14.47 22.51 3.75
N ASP A 208 -13.72 23.60 3.96
CA ASP A 208 -12.29 23.69 3.58
C ASP A 208 -11.46 22.67 4.37
N SER A 209 -11.69 22.57 5.69
CA SER A 209 -10.97 21.60 6.54
C SER A 209 -11.19 20.16 6.07
N GLN A 210 -12.44 19.79 5.77
CA GLN A 210 -12.78 18.46 5.26
C GLN A 210 -12.21 18.23 3.85
N GLY A 211 -12.30 19.23 2.97
CA GLY A 211 -11.81 19.19 1.60
C GLY A 211 -10.30 18.93 1.55
N ARG A 212 -9.51 19.61 2.39
CA ARG A 212 -8.06 19.40 2.47
C ARG A 212 -7.69 17.99 2.92
N ILE A 213 -8.41 17.41 3.89
CA ILE A 213 -8.20 16.01 4.29
C ILE A 213 -8.55 15.06 3.14
N ARG A 214 -9.66 15.32 2.44
CA ARG A 214 -10.06 14.55 1.25
C ARG A 214 -8.97 14.57 0.18
N ASP A 215 -8.40 15.73 -0.11
CA ASP A 215 -7.37 15.89 -1.13
C ASP A 215 -6.08 15.16 -0.75
N ILE A 216 -5.67 15.20 0.52
CA ILE A 216 -4.52 14.42 1.01
C ILE A 216 -4.72 12.93 0.71
N ILE A 217 -5.87 12.36 1.10
CA ILE A 217 -6.15 10.93 0.90
C ILE A 217 -6.27 10.61 -0.59
N LYS A 218 -6.98 11.42 -1.37
CA LYS A 218 -7.15 11.22 -2.81
C LYS A 218 -5.80 11.18 -3.53
N ASN A 219 -4.90 12.10 -3.19
CA ASN A 219 -3.57 12.15 -3.79
C ASN A 219 -2.71 10.92 -3.41
N ILE A 220 -2.76 10.48 -2.15
CA ILE A 220 -2.10 9.23 -1.73
C ILE A 220 -2.72 8.03 -2.44
N TYR A 221 -4.05 8.00 -2.59
CA TYR A 221 -4.77 6.92 -3.25
C TYR A 221 -4.37 6.76 -4.72
N VAL A 222 -4.09 7.85 -5.43
CA VAL A 222 -3.58 7.77 -6.82
C VAL A 222 -2.24 7.03 -6.90
N VAL A 223 -1.35 7.24 -5.92
CA VAL A 223 -0.09 6.49 -5.83
C VAL A 223 -0.36 5.04 -5.43
N PHE A 224 -1.23 4.84 -4.45
CA PHE A 224 -1.65 3.52 -3.99
C PHE A 224 -2.20 2.66 -5.13
N ASP A 225 -3.16 3.16 -5.91
CA ASP A 225 -3.78 2.45 -7.03
C ASP A 225 -2.73 2.03 -8.09
N ARG A 226 -1.73 2.88 -8.34
CA ARG A 226 -0.60 2.53 -9.21
C ARG A 226 0.23 1.38 -8.63
N VAL A 227 0.60 1.44 -7.36
CA VAL A 227 1.38 0.39 -6.68
C VAL A 227 0.58 -0.91 -6.63
N HIS A 228 -0.69 -0.83 -6.26
CA HIS A 228 -1.59 -1.97 -6.18
C HIS A 228 -1.77 -2.63 -7.54
N LYS A 229 -1.97 -1.86 -8.62
CA LYS A 229 -2.04 -2.41 -9.99
C LYS A 229 -0.72 -3.01 -10.48
N GLN A 230 0.42 -2.46 -10.07
CA GLN A 230 1.74 -3.07 -10.31
C GLN A 230 1.86 -4.39 -9.55
N GLY A 231 1.47 -4.42 -8.28
CA GLY A 231 1.43 -5.61 -7.43
C GLY A 231 0.47 -6.68 -7.94
N LEU A 232 -0.72 -6.30 -8.44
CA LEU A 232 -1.67 -7.20 -9.10
C LEU A 232 -1.14 -7.72 -10.44
N ARG A 233 -0.42 -6.91 -11.22
CA ARG A 233 0.30 -7.40 -12.41
C ARG A 233 1.38 -8.40 -12.04
N ILE A 234 2.04 -8.23 -10.90
CA ILE A 234 2.99 -9.23 -10.38
C ILE A 234 2.20 -10.48 -9.93
N SER A 235 1.20 -10.34 -9.07
CA SER A 235 0.39 -11.45 -8.49
C SER A 235 -0.44 -12.26 -9.49
N SER A 236 -1.05 -11.64 -10.51
CA SER A 236 -1.69 -12.34 -11.65
C SER A 236 -0.69 -13.01 -12.60
N THR A 237 0.60 -12.70 -12.43
CA THR A 237 1.73 -13.43 -13.01
C THR A 237 2.37 -14.38 -11.97
N SER A 238 1.93 -14.34 -10.71
CA SER A 238 2.40 -15.15 -9.57
C SER A 238 1.32 -16.08 -9.00
N SER A 239 0.22 -16.35 -9.72
CA SER A 239 -0.82 -17.29 -9.28
C SER A 239 -0.35 -18.75 -9.16
N VAL A 240 0.94 -19.01 -9.41
CA VAL A 240 1.62 -20.15 -8.81
C VAL A 240 2.01 -19.78 -7.38
N VAL A 241 1.15 -20.10 -6.42
CA VAL A 241 1.50 -20.08 -5.00
C VAL A 241 2.59 -21.13 -4.81
N ILE A 242 3.81 -20.68 -4.57
CA ILE A 242 4.97 -21.55 -4.41
C ILE A 242 5.28 -21.56 -2.92
N GLU A 243 4.92 -22.65 -2.26
CA GLU A 243 5.36 -22.96 -0.91
C GLU A 243 6.88 -23.23 -0.96
N HIS A 244 7.67 -22.17 -0.86
CA HIS A 244 9.13 -22.30 -0.78
C HIS A 244 9.63 -21.93 0.61
N ASP A 245 10.06 -22.93 1.36
CA ASP A 245 10.76 -22.75 2.63
C ASP A 245 12.23 -22.42 2.32
N GLY A 246 12.55 -21.13 2.19
CA GLY A 246 13.90 -20.63 1.88
C GLY A 246 15.00 -21.14 2.83
N ALA A 247 14.64 -21.76 3.95
CA ALA A 247 15.55 -22.41 4.88
C ALA A 247 16.18 -23.71 4.34
N GLU A 248 15.51 -24.45 3.43
CA GLU A 248 16.00 -25.76 2.94
C GLU A 248 17.13 -25.60 1.90
N ILE A 249 17.00 -24.63 0.97
CA ILE A 249 18.04 -24.29 -0.03
C ILE A 249 19.36 -23.88 0.63
N LEU A 250 19.29 -23.21 1.79
CA LEU A 250 20.47 -22.70 2.50
C LEU A 250 21.25 -23.79 3.25
N LYS A 251 20.61 -24.92 3.58
CA LYS A 251 21.23 -25.99 4.38
C LYS A 251 22.06 -26.96 3.55
N ASP A 252 21.63 -27.31 2.33
CA ASP A 252 22.32 -28.31 1.51
C ASP A 252 22.14 -28.03 -0.01
N LYS A 253 23.07 -27.24 -0.56
CA LYS A 253 23.12 -26.83 -1.97
C LYS A 253 23.21 -28.04 -2.92
N THR A 254 24.02 -29.03 -2.57
CA THR A 254 24.29 -30.20 -3.40
C THR A 254 23.04 -31.07 -3.50
N LYS A 255 22.38 -31.32 -2.37
CA LYS A 255 21.12 -32.08 -2.33
C LYS A 255 19.99 -31.35 -3.07
N SER A 256 19.90 -30.03 -2.94
CA SER A 256 18.89 -29.22 -3.63
C SER A 256 19.09 -29.24 -5.15
N ALA A 257 20.33 -29.08 -5.63
CA ALA A 257 20.66 -29.16 -7.05
C ALA A 257 20.32 -30.54 -7.64
N LEU A 258 20.68 -31.62 -6.96
CA LEU A 258 20.33 -32.98 -7.38
C LEU A 258 18.81 -33.18 -7.46
N THR A 259 18.06 -32.67 -6.47
CA THR A 259 16.59 -32.81 -6.44
C THR A 259 15.93 -32.13 -7.64
N TYR A 260 16.28 -30.87 -7.89
CA TYR A 260 15.72 -30.12 -9.02
C TYR A 260 16.16 -30.68 -10.37
N SER A 261 17.42 -31.10 -10.50
CA SER A 261 17.91 -31.76 -11.71
C SER A 261 17.19 -33.07 -11.96
N HIS A 262 17.03 -33.95 -10.96
CA HIS A 262 16.27 -35.19 -11.14
C HIS A 262 14.83 -34.92 -11.54
N TYR A 263 14.20 -33.90 -10.96
CA TYR A 263 12.84 -33.52 -11.32
C TYR A 263 12.72 -33.04 -12.77
N ILE A 264 13.53 -32.07 -13.19
CA ILE A 264 13.38 -31.50 -14.54
C ILE A 264 13.67 -32.55 -15.62
N ASN A 265 14.64 -33.43 -15.36
CA ASN A 265 15.00 -34.53 -16.25
C ASN A 265 13.92 -35.63 -16.29
N SER A 266 13.17 -35.85 -15.20
CA SER A 266 12.08 -36.84 -15.20
C SER A 266 10.87 -36.38 -16.02
N ILE A 267 10.62 -35.06 -16.10
CA ILE A 267 9.45 -34.51 -16.80
C ILE A 267 9.73 -34.07 -18.24
N VAL A 268 10.97 -33.72 -18.60
CA VAL A 268 11.28 -33.07 -19.90
C VAL A 268 10.86 -33.92 -21.11
N SER A 269 10.93 -35.25 -21.01
CA SER A 269 10.54 -36.14 -22.11
C SER A 269 9.04 -36.18 -22.42
N ASP A 270 8.19 -35.66 -21.53
CA ASP A 270 6.74 -35.54 -21.75
C ASP A 270 6.36 -34.06 -21.90
N LYS A 271 5.88 -33.67 -23.09
CA LYS A 271 5.54 -32.26 -23.39
C LYS A 271 4.54 -31.68 -22.42
N ASN A 272 3.52 -32.46 -22.03
CA ASN A 272 2.45 -31.97 -21.17
C ASN A 272 2.92 -31.76 -19.72
N SER A 273 3.87 -32.57 -19.26
CA SER A 273 4.48 -32.44 -17.94
C SER A 273 5.54 -31.34 -17.92
N PHE A 274 6.31 -31.20 -19.00
CA PHE A 274 7.39 -30.23 -19.12
C PHE A 274 6.89 -28.81 -19.38
N ILE A 275 5.94 -28.65 -20.31
CA ILE A 275 5.48 -27.36 -20.85
C ILE A 275 4.14 -26.98 -20.20
N ARG A 276 4.16 -25.95 -19.35
CA ARG A 276 2.99 -25.41 -18.65
C ARG A 276 2.65 -24.03 -19.19
N SER A 277 1.45 -23.86 -19.73
CA SER A 277 0.98 -22.63 -20.40
C SER A 277 1.07 -21.37 -19.53
N GLU A 278 0.81 -21.54 -18.25
CA GLU A 278 0.85 -20.52 -17.22
C GLU A 278 2.30 -20.08 -16.97
N LEU A 279 3.26 -21.02 -16.98
CA LEU A 279 4.68 -20.72 -16.83
C LEU A 279 5.26 -20.09 -18.10
N THR A 280 4.87 -20.55 -19.29
CA THR A 280 5.31 -19.93 -20.54
C THR A 280 4.82 -18.49 -20.64
N SER A 281 3.57 -18.21 -20.23
CA SER A 281 3.00 -16.87 -20.18
C SER A 281 3.78 -15.92 -19.25
N ILE A 282 4.33 -16.44 -18.14
CA ILE A 282 5.19 -15.66 -17.22
C ILE A 282 6.48 -15.25 -17.93
N ILE A 283 7.12 -16.20 -18.64
CA ILE A 283 8.37 -15.94 -19.35
C ILE A 283 8.18 -14.98 -20.52
N GLU A 284 7.10 -15.12 -21.29
CA GLU A 284 6.77 -14.22 -22.40
C GLU A 284 6.61 -12.76 -21.92
N LYS A 285 5.96 -12.55 -20.78
CA LYS A 285 5.84 -11.21 -20.17
C LYS A 285 7.20 -10.70 -19.68
N LEU A 286 8.01 -11.56 -19.07
CA LEU A 286 9.30 -11.19 -18.53
C LEU A 286 10.32 -10.86 -19.63
N VAL A 287 10.29 -11.59 -20.75
CA VAL A 287 11.16 -11.40 -21.92
C VAL A 287 10.32 -10.93 -23.11
N HIS A 288 9.72 -9.75 -22.99
CA HIS A 288 8.80 -9.18 -24.01
C HIS A 288 9.38 -9.03 -25.43
N THR A 289 10.71 -9.08 -25.59
CA THR A 289 11.38 -9.02 -26.90
C THR A 289 11.47 -10.39 -27.59
N MET A 290 11.13 -11.47 -26.88
CA MET A 290 11.19 -12.84 -27.38
C MET A 290 9.92 -13.20 -28.16
N PRO A 291 10.03 -13.74 -29.39
CA PRO A 291 8.87 -14.26 -30.11
C PRO A 291 8.28 -15.52 -29.43
N PRO A 292 7.01 -15.49 -28.99
CA PRO A 292 6.39 -16.61 -28.24
C PRO A 292 6.41 -17.95 -28.99
N ASN A 293 6.14 -17.93 -30.30
CA ASN A 293 6.10 -19.14 -31.11
C ASN A 293 7.45 -19.86 -31.16
N LEU A 294 8.55 -19.11 -31.31
CA LEU A 294 9.90 -19.66 -31.37
C LEU A 294 10.36 -20.21 -30.02
N PHE A 295 9.92 -19.58 -28.94
CA PHE A 295 10.13 -20.08 -27.58
C PHE A 295 9.42 -21.41 -27.33
N LEU A 296 8.13 -21.48 -27.67
CA LEU A 296 7.36 -22.71 -27.53
C LEU A 296 7.92 -23.84 -28.40
N GLU A 297 8.28 -23.55 -29.65
CA GLU A 297 8.93 -24.49 -30.57
C GLU A 297 10.25 -25.02 -30.01
N SER A 298 11.06 -24.16 -29.38
CA SER A 298 12.32 -24.56 -28.73
C SER A 298 12.09 -25.48 -27.53
N LEU A 299 11.11 -25.18 -26.67
CA LEU A 299 10.74 -26.07 -25.55
C LEU A 299 10.21 -27.43 -26.04
N GLN A 300 9.39 -27.42 -27.10
CA GLN A 300 8.88 -28.64 -27.71
C GLN A 300 9.99 -29.46 -28.36
N TRP A 301 10.99 -28.80 -28.96
CA TRP A 301 12.17 -29.46 -29.52
C TRP A 301 12.98 -30.14 -28.42
N MET A 302 13.22 -29.46 -27.28
CA MET A 302 13.91 -30.06 -26.13
C MET A 302 13.20 -31.35 -25.68
N SER A 303 11.88 -31.32 -25.52
CA SER A 303 11.10 -32.48 -25.10
C SER A 303 11.17 -33.64 -26.09
N ASN A 304 11.09 -33.36 -27.40
CA ASN A 304 11.17 -34.40 -28.44
C ASN A 304 12.56 -35.05 -28.54
N ASN A 305 13.62 -34.27 -28.31
CA ASN A 305 15.00 -34.70 -28.53
C ASN A 305 15.69 -35.24 -27.28
N TYR A 306 15.06 -35.14 -26.11
CA TYR A 306 15.63 -35.61 -24.84
C TYR A 306 15.86 -37.14 -24.78
N ARG A 307 15.20 -37.92 -25.65
CA ARG A 307 15.42 -39.38 -25.77
C ARG A 307 16.10 -39.80 -27.07
N GLN A 308 16.63 -38.85 -27.83
CA GLN A 308 17.24 -39.09 -29.15
C GLN A 308 18.71 -38.62 -29.17
N SER A 309 19.35 -38.54 -30.34
CA SER A 309 20.74 -38.10 -30.50
C SER A 309 21.02 -36.68 -29.95
N GLY A 310 19.98 -35.86 -29.72
CA GLY A 310 20.07 -34.55 -29.06
C GLY A 310 20.02 -34.58 -27.52
N ALA A 311 19.87 -35.75 -26.89
CA ALA A 311 19.67 -35.90 -25.45
C ALA A 311 20.77 -35.24 -24.61
N GLY A 312 22.04 -35.42 -25.01
CA GLY A 312 23.18 -34.90 -24.24
C GLY A 312 23.20 -33.38 -24.10
N VAL A 313 22.89 -32.64 -25.17
CA VAL A 313 22.88 -31.16 -25.12
C VAL A 313 21.71 -30.63 -24.30
N VAL A 314 20.54 -31.28 -24.40
CA VAL A 314 19.36 -30.86 -23.63
C VAL A 314 19.57 -31.12 -22.14
N GLU A 315 20.01 -32.32 -21.76
CA GLU A 315 20.30 -32.69 -20.37
C GLU A 315 21.35 -31.77 -19.74
N GLU A 316 22.42 -31.48 -20.47
CA GLU A 316 23.48 -30.59 -20.01
C GLU A 316 22.97 -29.15 -19.78
N VAL A 317 22.18 -28.61 -20.71
CA VAL A 317 21.56 -27.28 -20.53
C VAL A 317 20.63 -27.26 -19.32
N LEU A 318 19.80 -28.29 -19.11
CA LEU A 318 18.94 -28.37 -17.93
C LEU A 318 19.74 -28.34 -16.63
N ASN A 319 20.77 -29.18 -16.54
CA ASN A 319 21.57 -29.34 -15.33
C ASN A 319 22.40 -28.09 -15.02
N ILE A 320 23.13 -27.56 -16.01
CA ILE A 320 23.98 -26.37 -15.83
C ILE A 320 23.12 -25.15 -15.46
N THR A 321 21.93 -25.00 -16.08
CA THR A 321 21.02 -23.89 -15.75
C THR A 321 20.62 -23.90 -14.28
N LEU A 322 20.27 -25.07 -13.74
CA LEU A 322 19.85 -25.22 -12.34
C LEU A 322 21.01 -25.02 -11.37
N ILE A 323 22.18 -25.58 -11.68
CA ILE A 323 23.40 -25.39 -10.88
C ILE A 323 23.74 -23.90 -10.80
N HIS A 324 23.78 -23.21 -11.94
CA HIS A 324 24.07 -21.78 -11.99
C HIS A 324 23.02 -20.96 -11.22
N ALA A 325 21.74 -21.26 -11.36
CA ALA A 325 20.68 -20.54 -10.65
C ALA A 325 20.77 -20.71 -9.12
N LEU A 326 21.06 -21.92 -8.64
CA LEU A 326 21.24 -22.22 -7.22
C LEU A 326 22.54 -21.63 -6.66
N ASP A 327 23.63 -21.66 -7.44
CA ASP A 327 24.88 -20.99 -7.07
C ASP A 327 24.66 -19.49 -6.91
N TYR A 328 23.99 -18.86 -7.87
CA TYR A 328 23.63 -17.45 -7.81
C TYR A 328 22.79 -17.13 -6.56
N LEU A 329 21.78 -17.94 -6.25
CA LEU A 329 20.98 -17.79 -5.03
C LEU A 329 21.82 -17.88 -3.76
N SER A 330 22.72 -18.86 -3.68
CA SER A 330 23.57 -19.09 -2.50
C SER A 330 24.50 -17.91 -2.19
N HIS A 331 24.99 -17.23 -3.23
CA HIS A 331 25.81 -16.02 -3.13
C HIS A 331 25.00 -14.75 -2.86
N ASN A 332 23.68 -14.78 -3.07
CA ASN A 332 22.77 -13.64 -2.92
C ASN A 332 21.72 -13.89 -1.83
N ARG A 333 22.17 -14.17 -0.60
CA ARG A 333 21.34 -14.59 0.55
C ARG A 333 20.13 -13.69 0.87
N GLU A 334 20.19 -12.40 0.56
CA GLU A 334 19.07 -11.47 0.74
C GLU A 334 17.87 -11.78 -0.18
N LEU A 335 18.09 -12.48 -1.29
CA LEU A 335 17.02 -12.98 -2.17
C LEU A 335 16.29 -14.18 -1.57
N ILE A 336 16.93 -14.90 -0.66
CA ILE A 336 16.38 -16.11 -0.03
C ILE A 336 15.54 -15.75 1.21
N LYS A 337 15.88 -14.67 1.92
CA LYS A 337 15.11 -14.17 3.07
C LYS A 337 13.68 -13.75 2.71
N ASN A 338 13.46 -13.30 1.47
CA ASN A 338 12.15 -12.96 0.93
C ASN A 338 11.65 -14.11 0.05
N SER A 339 11.36 -15.27 0.67
CA SER A 339 11.08 -16.56 0.01
C SER A 339 9.91 -16.59 -0.98
N ASN A 340 9.19 -15.48 -1.15
CA ASN A 340 8.04 -15.33 -2.05
C ASN A 340 8.36 -14.54 -3.34
N ASP A 341 9.58 -14.02 -3.53
CA ASP A 341 9.92 -13.13 -4.66
C ASP A 341 10.58 -13.85 -5.85
N ILE A 342 9.87 -14.81 -6.44
CA ILE A 342 10.33 -15.50 -7.66
C ILE A 342 10.39 -14.55 -8.87
N ALA A 343 9.54 -13.52 -8.90
CA ALA A 343 9.59 -12.49 -9.93
C ALA A 343 10.91 -11.69 -9.87
N GLY A 344 11.34 -11.28 -8.67
CA GLY A 344 12.63 -10.63 -8.45
C GLY A 344 13.81 -11.53 -8.76
N LEU A 345 13.73 -12.82 -8.42
CA LEU A 345 14.75 -13.80 -8.79
C LEU A 345 14.88 -13.95 -10.30
N LEU A 346 13.77 -14.20 -11.01
CA LEU A 346 13.78 -14.32 -12.47
C LEU A 346 14.23 -13.02 -13.14
N GLY A 347 13.88 -11.86 -12.59
CA GLY A 347 14.34 -10.55 -13.07
C GLY A 347 15.86 -10.39 -12.96
N LYS A 348 16.46 -10.83 -11.85
CA LYS A 348 17.92 -10.81 -11.67
C LYS A 348 18.63 -11.82 -12.56
N LEU A 349 18.15 -13.06 -12.60
CA LEU A 349 18.70 -14.10 -13.49
C LEU A 349 18.59 -13.70 -14.95
N LYS A 350 17.52 -13.02 -15.37
CA LYS A 350 17.39 -12.45 -16.72
C LYS A 350 18.55 -11.50 -17.00
N GLY A 351 18.85 -10.59 -16.06
CA GLY A 351 19.99 -9.68 -16.16
C GLY A 351 21.33 -10.41 -16.29
N VAL A 352 21.54 -11.47 -15.49
CA VAL A 352 22.73 -12.32 -15.56
C VAL A 352 22.83 -13.00 -16.92
N TYR A 353 21.76 -13.63 -17.40
CA TYR A 353 21.73 -14.34 -18.69
C TYR A 353 21.84 -13.41 -19.90
N MET A 354 21.50 -12.13 -19.77
CA MET A 354 21.66 -11.12 -20.83
C MET A 354 23.00 -10.38 -20.77
N SER A 355 23.74 -10.45 -19.66
CA SER A 355 24.97 -9.67 -19.46
C SER A 355 26.05 -10.01 -20.49
N SER A 356 26.36 -9.09 -21.39
CA SER A 356 27.42 -9.23 -22.39
C SER A 356 28.84 -9.13 -21.80
N ARG A 357 28.97 -8.67 -20.55
CA ARG A 357 30.26 -8.41 -19.87
C ARG A 357 30.62 -9.46 -18.81
N SER A 358 29.90 -10.58 -18.74
CA SER A 358 30.25 -11.65 -17.79
C SER A 358 31.56 -12.31 -18.22
N THR A 359 32.51 -12.46 -17.29
CA THR A 359 33.77 -13.19 -17.49
C THR A 359 33.65 -14.67 -17.08
N ASP A 360 32.45 -15.11 -16.70
CA ASP A 360 32.18 -16.49 -16.30
C ASP A 360 32.13 -17.42 -17.53
N VAL A 361 33.07 -18.35 -17.59
CA VAL A 361 33.24 -19.32 -18.68
C VAL A 361 32.05 -20.29 -18.74
N GLU A 362 31.51 -20.72 -17.59
CA GLU A 362 30.38 -21.66 -17.53
C GLU A 362 29.11 -21.00 -18.07
N LEU A 363 28.89 -19.72 -17.74
CA LEU A 363 27.76 -18.96 -18.27
C LEU A 363 27.86 -18.74 -19.79
N TYR A 364 29.08 -18.55 -20.31
CA TYR A 364 29.31 -18.43 -21.74
C TYR A 364 29.00 -19.74 -22.48
N GLU A 365 29.48 -20.87 -21.97
CA GLU A 365 29.17 -22.19 -22.52
C GLU A 365 27.68 -22.52 -22.45
N LEU A 366 27.04 -22.25 -21.32
CA LEU A 366 25.59 -22.43 -21.13
C LEU A 366 24.80 -21.68 -22.21
N ARG A 367 25.17 -20.42 -22.47
CA ARG A 367 24.50 -19.63 -23.50
C ARG A 367 24.67 -20.24 -24.87
N ASN A 368 25.90 -20.60 -25.26
CA ASN A 368 26.18 -21.19 -26.58
C ASN A 368 25.40 -22.50 -26.79
N LYS A 369 25.40 -23.40 -25.80
CA LYS A 369 24.64 -24.65 -25.87
C LYS A 369 23.15 -24.42 -26.00
N THR A 370 22.62 -23.44 -25.27
CA THR A 370 21.20 -23.07 -25.37
C THR A 370 20.86 -22.43 -26.72
N GLU A 371 21.77 -21.65 -27.31
CA GLU A 371 21.57 -21.12 -28.68
C GLU A 371 21.59 -22.20 -29.74
N ILE A 372 22.38 -23.27 -29.57
CA ILE A 372 22.36 -24.44 -30.45
C ILE A 372 20.97 -25.08 -30.44
N ILE A 373 20.34 -25.21 -29.26
CA ILE A 373 18.96 -25.70 -29.14
C ILE A 373 18.00 -24.81 -29.93
N VAL A 374 18.07 -23.49 -29.76
CA VAL A 374 17.18 -22.54 -30.46
C VAL A 374 17.37 -22.61 -31.97
N LYS A 375 18.63 -22.64 -32.44
CA LYS A 375 18.95 -22.72 -33.87
C LYS A 375 18.42 -24.01 -34.48
N ASN A 376 18.61 -25.15 -33.81
CA ASN A 376 18.12 -26.44 -34.28
C ASN A 376 16.59 -26.54 -34.26
N ALA A 377 15.95 -25.90 -33.27
CA ALA A 377 14.50 -25.92 -33.15
C ALA A 377 13.80 -25.07 -34.20
N THR A 378 14.34 -23.88 -34.48
CA THR A 378 13.62 -22.82 -35.22
C THR A 378 14.19 -22.53 -36.61
N ASN A 379 15.41 -23.00 -36.92
CA ASN A 379 16.20 -22.59 -38.09
C ASN A 379 16.37 -21.06 -38.23
N ASN A 380 16.16 -20.30 -37.15
CA ASN A 380 16.27 -18.85 -37.18
C ASN A 380 17.75 -18.42 -37.25
N LYS A 381 18.03 -17.35 -38.00
CA LYS A 381 19.38 -16.81 -38.21
C LYS A 381 19.60 -15.43 -37.56
N ASN A 382 18.59 -14.86 -36.92
CA ASN A 382 18.68 -13.55 -36.28
C ASN A 382 19.22 -13.69 -34.85
N ASP A 383 20.44 -13.23 -34.62
CA ASP A 383 21.13 -13.37 -33.32
C ASP A 383 20.39 -12.70 -32.15
N SER A 384 19.70 -11.57 -32.39
CA SER A 384 18.90 -10.90 -31.35
C SER A 384 17.71 -11.77 -30.93
N VAL A 385 17.02 -12.35 -31.92
CA VAL A 385 15.90 -13.29 -31.67
C VAL A 385 16.42 -14.52 -30.94
N ILE A 386 17.50 -15.14 -31.42
CA ILE A 386 18.10 -16.33 -30.83
C ILE A 386 18.49 -16.06 -29.36
N SER A 387 19.16 -14.94 -29.10
CA SER A 387 19.57 -14.50 -27.76
C SER A 387 18.36 -14.28 -26.82
N SER A 388 17.28 -13.70 -27.32
CA SER A 388 16.05 -13.51 -26.55
C SER A 388 15.35 -14.83 -26.20
N VAL A 389 15.25 -15.76 -27.15
CA VAL A 389 14.65 -17.09 -26.96
C VAL A 389 15.50 -17.93 -26.01
N ARG A 390 16.83 -17.88 -26.16
CA ARG A 390 17.80 -18.50 -25.24
C ARG A 390 17.55 -18.04 -23.81
N THR A 391 17.44 -16.74 -23.58
CA THR A 391 17.15 -16.20 -22.24
C THR A 391 15.80 -16.67 -21.71
N GLY A 392 14.78 -16.76 -22.56
CA GLY A 392 13.47 -17.33 -22.18
C GLY A 392 13.57 -18.80 -21.74
N ILE A 393 14.31 -19.63 -22.47
CA ILE A 393 14.53 -21.05 -22.14
C ILE A 393 15.21 -21.19 -20.77
N LEU A 394 16.30 -20.47 -20.54
CA LEU A 394 17.03 -20.54 -19.26
C LEU A 394 16.13 -20.16 -18.08
N LEU A 395 15.35 -19.09 -18.22
CA LEU A 395 14.42 -18.66 -17.17
C LEU A 395 13.27 -19.65 -16.96
N TYR A 396 12.76 -20.24 -18.06
CA TYR A 396 11.72 -21.26 -18.00
C TYR A 396 12.17 -22.49 -17.21
N ILE A 397 13.40 -22.98 -17.45
CA ILE A 397 13.95 -24.15 -16.75
C ILE A 397 13.99 -23.89 -15.24
N VAL A 398 14.48 -22.71 -14.82
CA VAL A 398 14.53 -22.33 -13.39
C VAL A 398 13.14 -22.26 -12.80
N LEU A 399 12.21 -21.56 -13.46
CA LEU A 399 10.82 -21.44 -13.00
C LEU A 399 10.13 -22.80 -12.92
N ARG A 400 10.31 -23.66 -13.93
CA ARG A 400 9.70 -24.99 -13.98
C ARG A 400 10.21 -25.88 -12.86
N ALA A 401 11.49 -25.80 -12.52
CA ALA A 401 12.07 -26.56 -11.40
C ALA A 401 11.64 -26.03 -10.03
N MET A 402 11.65 -24.71 -9.82
CA MET A 402 11.25 -24.10 -8.55
C MET A 402 9.76 -24.29 -8.23
N THR A 403 8.94 -24.49 -9.26
CA THR A 403 7.51 -24.82 -9.11
C THR A 403 7.23 -26.31 -8.94
N MET A 404 8.25 -27.15 -8.75
CA MET A 404 8.10 -28.61 -8.64
C MET A 404 6.97 -29.02 -7.69
N ARG A 405 6.96 -28.54 -6.44
CA ARG A 405 5.96 -28.96 -5.42
C ARG A 405 4.53 -28.70 -5.87
N HIS A 406 4.28 -27.54 -6.48
CA HIS A 406 2.95 -27.18 -7.02
C HIS A 406 2.44 -28.17 -8.07
N TYR A 407 3.33 -28.73 -8.89
CA TYR A 407 2.96 -29.65 -9.97
C TYR A 407 3.19 -31.13 -9.64
N SER A 408 3.77 -31.45 -8.48
CA SER A 408 4.16 -32.81 -8.10
C SER A 408 3.21 -33.47 -7.09
N ASN A 409 2.20 -32.76 -6.55
CA ASN A 409 1.24 -33.29 -5.56
C ASN A 409 1.90 -34.18 -4.48
N ILE A 410 2.86 -33.60 -3.75
CA ILE A 410 3.37 -34.15 -2.48
C ILE A 410 3.22 -33.06 -1.43
#